data_AF-A0A370W1E6-F1
#
_entry.id   AF-A0A370W1E6-F1
#
_cell.length_a   1.000
_cell.length_b   1.000
_cell.length_c   1.000
_cell.angle_alpha   90.00
_cell.angle_beta   90.00
_cell.angle_gamma   90.00
#
_symmetry.space_group_name_H-M   'P 1'
#
loop_
_entity.id
_entity.type
_entity.pdbx_description
1 polymer ?
#
loop_
_entity_poly.entity_id
_entity_poly.type
_entity_poly.pdbx_seq_one_letter_code
_entity_poly.pdbx_strand_id
1 'polypeptide(L)'
;MPLRRRPDPNQGSGISIGGNNTAPIQNVVGQNISHTHQTSHLPPPTVTPETLQALLTTFRTTLTENEARLPHATALQALTDDIERTLTTPTPDSPRALQSALQALPALVTGTAVQQSGEALAQALAGWLG
;
A
#
# COMPACT_ATOMS: atom_id res chain seq x y z
N MET A 1 11.75 6.32 62.25
CA MET A 1 10.50 7.08 62.01
C MET A 1 10.73 8.53 62.47
N PRO A 2 10.50 9.62 61.70
CA PRO A 2 10.53 9.79 60.24
C PRO A 2 11.39 11.00 59.73
N LEU A 3 11.71 10.92 58.44
CA LEU A 3 11.92 11.97 57.42
C LEU A 3 12.97 13.10 57.60
N ARG A 4 14.14 12.87 56.98
CA ARG A 4 15.06 13.92 56.51
C ARG A 4 14.47 14.53 55.22
N ARG A 5 13.89 15.73 55.32
CA ARG A 5 13.55 16.59 54.18
C ARG A 5 14.85 17.05 53.50
N ARG A 6 14.96 16.81 52.19
CA ARG A 6 15.78 17.63 51.29
C ARG A 6 14.86 18.21 50.20
N PRO A 7 14.84 19.54 50.02
CA PRO A 7 14.17 20.22 48.91
C PRO A 7 15.15 20.39 47.73
N ASP A 8 14.66 20.33 46.49
CA ASP A 8 14.83 21.41 45.50
C ASP A 8 13.90 21.18 44.28
N PRO A 9 13.42 22.24 43.62
CA PRO A 9 12.33 22.26 42.65
C PRO A 9 12.89 22.23 41.22
N ASN A 10 12.04 22.61 40.26
CA ASN A 10 12.38 22.96 38.88
C ASN A 10 12.38 21.79 37.88
N GLN A 11 11.24 21.58 37.22
CA GLN A 11 11.09 21.97 35.82
C GLN A 11 9.66 21.63 35.34
N GLY A 12 9.00 22.65 34.77
CA GLY A 12 7.59 22.61 34.40
C GLY A 12 7.30 21.58 33.30
N SER A 13 6.39 20.65 33.59
CA SER A 13 5.69 19.89 32.55
C SER A 13 4.45 20.67 32.11
N GLY A 14 4.68 21.67 31.27
CA GLY A 14 3.66 22.18 30.37
C GLY A 14 3.45 21.18 29.24
N ILE A 15 2.61 20.16 29.46
CA ILE A 15 2.13 19.32 28.36
C ILE A 15 1.04 20.10 27.62
N SER A 16 1.43 20.75 26.52
CA SER A 16 0.50 21.32 25.54
C SER A 16 -0.26 20.19 24.85
N ILE A 17 -1.45 19.86 25.37
CA ILE A 17 -2.44 19.06 24.65
C ILE A 17 -3.27 20.04 23.78
N GLY A 18 -2.71 20.48 22.66
CA GLY A 18 -3.48 20.92 21.50
C GLY A 18 -3.72 19.69 20.64
N GLY A 19 -4.92 19.11 20.62
CA GLY A 19 -6.00 19.57 19.75
C GLY A 19 -5.86 18.94 18.36
N ASN A 20 -6.45 17.77 18.13
CA ASN A 20 -7.80 17.69 17.57
C ASN A 20 -8.30 16.23 17.54
N ASN A 21 -9.50 16.05 18.07
CA ASN A 21 -10.31 14.86 17.92
C ASN A 21 -10.86 14.79 16.49
N THR A 22 -10.74 13.64 15.84
CA THR A 22 -11.78 13.19 14.92
C THR A 22 -11.93 11.68 15.11
N ALA A 23 -12.72 11.31 16.11
CA ALA A 23 -13.29 9.98 16.26
C ALA A 23 -14.41 9.78 15.19
N PRO A 24 -14.94 8.56 14.93
CA PRO A 24 -15.68 7.86 15.98
C PRO A 24 -15.41 6.36 16.13
N ILE A 25 -15.23 5.99 17.40
CA ILE A 25 -15.99 4.93 18.07
C ILE A 25 -15.66 3.49 17.64
N GLN A 26 -14.62 2.97 18.29
CA GLN A 26 -14.45 1.55 18.56
C GLN A 26 -15.57 1.10 19.52
N ASN A 27 -16.66 0.60 18.96
CA ASN A 27 -17.71 -0.06 19.73
C ASN A 27 -17.63 -1.57 19.51
N VAL A 28 -16.92 -2.28 20.39
CA VAL A 28 -17.38 -3.58 20.89
C VAL A 28 -16.72 -3.90 22.23
N VAL A 29 -17.56 -3.83 23.26
CA VAL A 29 -17.42 -4.43 24.58
C VAL A 29 -17.06 -5.91 24.45
N GLY A 30 -16.12 -6.34 25.28
CA GLY A 30 -16.12 -7.66 25.90
C GLY A 30 -15.84 -8.85 24.98
N GLN A 31 -14.65 -9.42 25.17
CA GLN A 31 -14.31 -10.86 25.21
C GLN A 31 -13.08 -11.18 24.37
N ASN A 32 -11.96 -11.31 25.08
CA ASN A 32 -10.95 -12.35 24.87
C ASN A 32 -10.63 -12.70 23.41
N ILE A 33 -9.83 -11.87 22.74
CA ILE A 33 -9.08 -12.32 21.56
C ILE A 33 -7.69 -12.73 22.01
N SER A 34 -7.62 -13.85 22.76
CA SER A 34 -6.41 -14.67 22.88
C SER A 34 -6.14 -15.34 21.53
N HIS A 35 -5.79 -14.55 20.53
CA HIS A 35 -5.13 -14.98 19.29
C HIS A 35 -4.73 -13.73 18.52
N THR A 36 -3.72 -13.01 19.04
CA THR A 36 -2.86 -12.27 18.13
C THR A 36 -2.18 -13.30 17.25
N HIS A 37 -2.79 -13.60 16.10
CA HIS A 37 -2.05 -14.13 14.97
C HIS A 37 -0.92 -13.13 14.72
N GLN A 38 0.26 -13.48 15.22
CA GLN A 38 1.54 -13.09 14.65
C GLN A 38 1.47 -13.44 13.16
N THR A 39 0.91 -12.55 12.35
CA THR A 39 1.23 -12.52 10.94
C THR A 39 2.55 -11.78 10.84
N SER A 40 3.58 -12.56 11.20
CA SER A 40 4.81 -12.66 10.44
C SER A 40 5.34 -11.30 9.95
N HIS A 41 6.26 -10.75 10.72
CA HIS A 41 7.29 -9.85 10.22
C HIS A 41 8.14 -10.62 9.20
N LEU A 42 7.54 -11.03 8.07
CA LEU A 42 8.31 -11.26 6.88
C LEU A 42 8.94 -9.90 6.55
N PRO A 43 10.21 -9.85 6.11
CA PRO A 43 10.66 -8.68 5.38
C PRO A 43 9.59 -8.33 4.34
N PRO A 44 9.33 -7.04 4.04
CA PRO A 44 8.42 -6.69 2.94
C PRO A 44 8.80 -7.60 1.78
N PRO A 45 7.84 -8.32 1.17
CA PRO A 45 8.17 -9.32 0.17
C PRO A 45 9.11 -8.63 -0.80
N THR A 46 10.38 -9.06 -0.84
CA THR A 46 11.35 -8.47 -1.75
C THR A 46 10.70 -8.62 -3.11
N VAL A 47 10.22 -7.52 -3.66
CA VAL A 47 9.45 -7.57 -4.89
C VAL A 47 10.46 -7.95 -5.96
N THR A 48 10.48 -9.22 -6.32
CA THR A 48 11.36 -9.71 -7.37
C THR A 48 10.76 -9.34 -8.72
N PRO A 49 11.59 -9.13 -9.76
CA PRO A 49 11.10 -8.94 -11.12
C PRO A 49 10.23 -10.12 -11.59
N GLU A 50 10.46 -11.32 -11.08
CA GLU A 50 9.63 -12.52 -11.34
C GLU A 50 8.23 -12.37 -10.74
N THR A 51 8.12 -11.86 -9.51
CA THR A 51 6.82 -11.58 -8.85
C THR A 51 6.05 -10.51 -9.62
N LEU A 52 6.73 -9.46 -10.08
CA LEU A 52 6.14 -8.42 -10.92
C LEU A 52 5.63 -8.97 -12.25
N GLN A 53 6.41 -9.82 -12.92
CA GLN A 53 5.98 -10.46 -14.17
C GLN A 53 4.78 -11.40 -13.96
N ALA A 54 4.74 -12.15 -12.86
CA ALA A 54 3.61 -13.00 -12.52
C ALA A 54 2.32 -12.18 -12.26
N LEU A 55 2.45 -11.05 -11.56
CA LEU A 55 1.35 -10.12 -11.31
C LEU A 55 0.87 -9.44 -12.60
N LEU A 56 1.77 -9.02 -13.48
CA LEU A 56 1.44 -8.47 -14.80
C LEU A 56 0.71 -9.49 -15.67
N THR A 57 1.18 -10.74 -15.69
CA THR A 57 0.54 -11.82 -16.44
C THR A 57 -0.88 -12.08 -15.92
N THR A 58 -1.05 -12.09 -14.59
CA THR A 58 -2.35 -12.24 -13.95
C THR A 58 -3.27 -11.07 -14.29
N PHE A 59 -2.78 -9.84 -14.16
CA PHE A 59 -3.54 -8.63 -14.50
C PHE A 59 -4.00 -8.63 -15.95
N ARG A 60 -3.12 -8.99 -16.89
CA ARG A 60 -3.41 -9.08 -18.31
C ARG A 60 -4.44 -10.16 -18.63
N THR A 61 -4.38 -11.29 -17.92
CA THR A 61 -5.39 -12.36 -18.03
C THR A 61 -6.74 -11.85 -17.58
N THR A 62 -6.83 -11.28 -16.38
CA THR A 62 -8.08 -10.70 -15.85
C THR A 62 -8.62 -9.60 -16.75
N LEU A 63 -7.75 -8.77 -17.32
CA LEU A 63 -8.14 -7.71 -18.26
C LEU A 63 -8.74 -8.31 -19.52
N THR A 64 -8.09 -9.30 -20.14
CA THR A 64 -8.57 -9.97 -21.36
C THR A 64 -9.91 -10.67 -21.11
N GLU A 65 -10.06 -11.36 -19.98
CA GLU A 65 -11.31 -12.03 -19.59
C GLU A 65 -12.46 -11.03 -19.35
N ASN A 66 -12.14 -9.81 -18.90
CA ASN A 66 -13.12 -8.79 -18.56
C ASN A 66 -13.19 -7.65 -19.59
N GLU A 67 -12.49 -7.75 -20.72
CA GLU A 67 -12.32 -6.67 -21.70
C GLU A 67 -13.67 -6.06 -22.13
N ALA A 68 -14.65 -6.91 -22.42
CA ALA A 68 -15.99 -6.51 -22.83
C ALA A 68 -16.79 -5.73 -21.77
N ARG A 69 -16.36 -5.77 -20.51
CA ARG A 69 -17.02 -5.14 -19.35
C ARG A 69 -16.23 -3.96 -18.78
N LEU A 70 -15.04 -3.68 -19.33
CA LEU A 70 -14.14 -2.64 -18.85
C LEU A 70 -14.29 -1.36 -19.70
N PRO A 71 -14.62 -0.20 -19.09
CA PRO A 71 -14.79 1.05 -19.82
C PRO A 71 -13.48 1.59 -20.42
N HIS A 72 -12.32 1.16 -19.88
CA HIS A 72 -10.99 1.63 -20.27
C HIS A 72 -10.05 0.48 -20.61
N ALA A 73 -10.57 -0.61 -21.18
CA ALA A 73 -9.79 -1.82 -21.48
C ALA A 73 -8.54 -1.52 -22.33
N THR A 74 -8.67 -0.72 -23.39
CA THR A 74 -7.54 -0.34 -24.27
C THR A 74 -6.49 0.50 -23.53
N ALA A 75 -6.91 1.41 -22.66
CA ALA A 75 -5.98 2.22 -21.87
C ALA A 75 -5.24 1.39 -20.83
N LEU A 76 -5.93 0.45 -20.18
CA LEU A 76 -5.33 -0.50 -19.25
C LEU A 76 -4.36 -1.45 -19.95
N GLN A 77 -4.67 -1.92 -21.17
CA GLN A 77 -3.76 -2.74 -21.97
C GLN A 77 -2.50 -1.96 -22.34
N ALA A 78 -2.64 -0.73 -22.83
CA ALA A 78 -1.51 0.12 -23.17
C ALA A 78 -0.61 0.40 -21.95
N LEU A 79 -1.22 0.67 -20.78
CA LEU A 79 -0.48 0.90 -19.54
C LEU A 79 0.23 -0.38 -19.05
N THR A 80 -0.39 -1.55 -19.23
CA THR A 80 0.24 -2.85 -18.90
C THR A 80 1.43 -3.13 -19.80
N ASP A 81 1.30 -2.87 -21.11
CA ASP A 81 2.39 -3.03 -22.09
C ASP A 81 3.54 -2.07 -21.81
N ASP A 82 3.24 -0.83 -21.42
CA ASP A 82 4.25 0.17 -21.04
C ASP A 82 5.04 -0.26 -19.79
N ILE A 83 4.36 -0.78 -18.76
CA ILE A 83 5.03 -1.33 -17.57
C ILE A 83 5.91 -2.53 -17.97
N GLU A 84 5.41 -3.48 -18.76
CA GLU A 84 6.16 -4.67 -19.21
C GLU A 84 7.42 -4.26 -20.00
N ARG A 85 7.27 -3.31 -20.92
CA ARG A 85 8.38 -2.74 -21.69
C ARG A 85 9.41 -2.05 -20.81
N THR A 86 8.94 -1.31 -19.81
CA THR A 86 9.79 -0.58 -18.86
C THR A 86 10.58 -1.53 -17.96
N LEU A 87 9.99 -2.68 -17.58
CA LEU A 87 10.65 -3.72 -16.80
C LEU A 87 11.65 -4.53 -17.63
N THR A 88 11.37 -4.80 -18.90
CA THR A 88 12.26 -5.55 -19.80
C THR A 88 13.41 -4.70 -20.33
N THR A 89 13.17 -3.41 -20.58
CA THR A 89 14.16 -2.47 -21.12
C THR A 89 14.23 -1.21 -20.26
N PRO A 90 14.88 -1.28 -19.08
CA PRO A 90 14.97 -0.13 -18.19
C PRO A 90 15.80 0.99 -18.83
N THR A 91 15.22 2.18 -18.84
CA THR A 91 15.79 3.47 -19.26
C THR A 91 16.02 4.34 -18.01
N PRO A 92 16.81 5.42 -18.09
CA PRO A 92 16.98 6.34 -16.96
C PRO A 92 15.67 7.00 -16.47
N ASP A 93 14.63 7.07 -17.29
CA ASP A 93 13.32 7.64 -16.93
C ASP A 93 12.29 6.58 -16.49
N SER A 94 12.63 5.29 -16.60
CA SER A 94 11.77 4.16 -16.19
C SER A 94 11.15 4.29 -14.79
N PRO A 95 11.87 4.65 -13.72
CA PRO A 95 11.25 4.78 -12.40
C PRO A 95 10.18 5.88 -12.35
N ARG A 96 10.33 6.95 -13.13
CA ARG A 96 9.36 8.04 -13.22
C ARG A 96 8.12 7.62 -14.01
N ALA A 97 8.31 6.89 -15.11
CA ALA A 97 7.22 6.29 -15.87
C ALA A 97 6.40 5.30 -15.02
N LEU A 98 7.08 4.42 -14.28
CA LEU A 98 6.43 3.46 -13.37
C LEU A 98 5.69 4.16 -12.23
N GLN A 99 6.21 5.24 -11.66
CA GLN A 99 5.47 6.05 -10.67
C GLN A 99 4.21 6.68 -11.27
N SER A 100 4.29 7.21 -12.50
CA SER A 100 3.12 7.75 -13.19
C SER A 100 2.07 6.67 -13.43
N ALA A 101 2.49 5.47 -13.84
CA ALA A 101 1.62 4.32 -14.00
C ALA A 101 0.97 3.93 -12.65
N LEU A 102 1.74 3.90 -11.57
CA LEU A 102 1.27 3.59 -10.22
C LEU A 102 0.18 4.54 -9.71
N GLN A 103 0.24 5.82 -10.10
CA GLN A 103 -0.76 6.82 -9.74
C GLN A 103 -2.04 6.71 -10.59
N ALA A 104 -1.91 6.31 -11.86
CA ALA A 104 -3.04 6.19 -12.78
C ALA A 104 -3.80 4.85 -12.62
N LEU A 105 -3.09 3.77 -12.32
CA LEU A 105 -3.64 2.41 -12.29
C LEU A 105 -4.80 2.26 -11.30
N PRO A 106 -4.72 2.72 -10.04
CA PRO A 106 -5.83 2.63 -9.08
C PRO A 106 -7.11 3.31 -9.58
N ALA A 107 -6.98 4.49 -10.19
CA ALA A 107 -8.13 5.23 -10.72
C ALA A 107 -8.80 4.51 -11.90
N LEU A 108 -8.01 3.81 -12.73
CA LEU A 108 -8.49 3.08 -13.90
C LEU A 108 -9.11 1.72 -13.55
N VAL A 109 -8.70 1.10 -12.43
CA VAL A 109 -9.19 -0.21 -12.00
C VAL A 109 -10.27 -0.13 -10.91
N THR A 110 -10.46 1.02 -10.26
CA THR A 110 -11.47 1.20 -9.21
C THR A 110 -12.87 0.86 -9.71
N GLY A 111 -13.57 -0.03 -9.00
CA GLY A 111 -14.94 -0.44 -9.35
C GLY A 111 -15.02 -1.39 -10.54
N THR A 112 -13.89 -1.94 -10.99
CA THR A 112 -13.83 -2.89 -12.10
C THR A 112 -13.45 -4.30 -11.66
N ALA A 113 -13.65 -5.28 -12.53
CA ALA A 113 -13.26 -6.68 -12.27
C ALA A 113 -11.74 -6.88 -12.12
N VAL A 114 -10.93 -5.95 -12.63
CA VAL A 114 -9.46 -5.99 -12.51
C VAL A 114 -8.94 -5.24 -11.28
N GLN A 115 -9.83 -4.73 -10.41
CA GLN A 115 -9.44 -3.95 -9.24
C GLN A 115 -8.44 -4.67 -8.35
N GLN A 116 -8.75 -5.90 -7.92
CA GLN A 116 -7.86 -6.68 -7.04
C GLN A 116 -6.49 -6.94 -7.67
N SER A 117 -6.48 -7.35 -8.94
CA SER A 117 -5.24 -7.61 -9.68
C SER A 117 -4.43 -6.33 -9.90
N GLY A 118 -5.10 -5.20 -10.16
CA GLY A 118 -4.47 -3.90 -10.34
C GLY A 118 -3.89 -3.32 -9.05
N GLU A 119 -4.61 -3.45 -7.93
CA GLU A 119 -4.09 -3.05 -6.62
C GLU A 119 -2.89 -3.90 -6.20
N ALA A 120 -2.90 -5.22 -6.45
CA ALA A 120 -1.76 -6.09 -6.18
C ALA A 120 -0.53 -5.70 -7.02
N LEU A 121 -0.74 -5.40 -8.31
CA LEU A 121 0.32 -4.92 -9.21
C LEU A 121 0.87 -3.56 -8.74
N ALA A 122 0.01 -2.62 -8.36
CA ALA A 122 0.41 -1.32 -7.85
C ALA A 122 1.20 -1.44 -6.53
N GLN A 123 0.76 -2.28 -5.59
CA GLN A 123 1.51 -2.50 -4.35
C GLN A 123 2.89 -3.13 -4.60
N ALA A 124 2.98 -4.09 -5.53
CA ALA A 124 4.26 -4.67 -5.92
C ALA A 124 5.18 -3.63 -6.58
N LEU A 125 4.67 -2.83 -7.52
CA LEU A 125 5.43 -1.74 -8.12
C LEU A 125 5.92 -0.72 -7.08
N ALA A 126 5.07 -0.36 -6.10
CA ALA A 126 5.46 0.54 -5.02
C ALA A 126 6.61 -0.05 -4.19
N GLY A 127 6.49 -1.32 -3.78
CA GLY A 127 7.54 -2.01 -3.02
C GLY A 127 8.82 -2.27 -3.82
N TRP A 128 8.75 -2.27 -5.16
CA TRP A 128 9.91 -2.33 -6.04
C TRP A 128 10.60 -0.97 -6.23
N LEU A 129 9.82 0.12 -6.23
CA LEU A 129 10.30 1.49 -6.42
C LEU A 129 10.92 2.10 -5.14
N GLY A 130 10.54 1.63 -3.94
CA GLY A 130 11.15 2.05 -2.67
C GLY A 130 10.23 2.02 -1.47
#